data_AF-A0AAP9S5D2-F1
#
_entry.id   AF-A0AAP9S5D2-F1
#
_cell.length_a   1.000
_cell.length_b   1.000
_cell.length_c   1.000
_cell.angle_alpha   90.00
_cell.angle_beta   90.00
_cell.angle_gamma   90.00
#
_symmetry.space_group_name_H-M   'P 1'
#
loop_
_entity.id
_entity.type
_entity.pdbx_description
1 polymer ?
#
loop_
_entity_poly.entity_id
_entity_poly.type
_entity_poly.pdbx_seq_one_letter_code
_entity_poly.pdbx_strand_id
1 'polypeptide(L)'
;MSWWTYVHGTIVVSPMGRTQAEKRYILDTVLEHLPVVSGSERDMNVYVIQKEGTDSSCSCDEFGRVTNNLRDSSGDRSRKRGWLRVQSEYILVVDGSLRDREFEQTYKEFQKWICRLAKRISVEDVFVEIKDYEQSTIIRNNNDCYGNMHENPSWYRTENHNNWKLNKKLEKYHPEIEFNEPNWCEYLMWERMDNCDYPRLLGYKYFYDELNDKKVEEWINKGE
;
A
#
# COMPACT_ATOMS: atom_id res chain seq x y z
N MET A 1 -34.38 15.48 -17.96
CA MET A 1 -34.30 15.21 -16.50
C MET A 1 -32.88 14.76 -16.24
N SER A 2 -32.14 15.39 -15.32
CA SER A 2 -30.78 14.95 -14.98
C SER A 2 -30.85 13.72 -14.07
N TRP A 3 -30.06 12.70 -14.38
CA TRP A 3 -30.00 11.46 -13.61
C TRP A 3 -28.82 11.56 -12.65
N TRP A 4 -29.02 11.18 -11.40
CA TRP A 4 -27.99 11.30 -10.37
C TRP A 4 -27.76 9.94 -9.73
N THR A 5 -26.48 9.55 -9.66
CA THR A 5 -26.05 8.40 -8.86
C THR A 5 -25.10 8.88 -7.77
N TYR A 6 -25.30 8.38 -6.56
CA TYR A 6 -24.52 8.73 -5.39
C TYR A 6 -23.66 7.55 -4.95
N VAL A 7 -22.42 7.84 -4.58
CA VAL A 7 -21.50 6.88 -3.94
C VAL A 7 -21.10 7.48 -2.60
N HIS A 8 -21.38 6.77 -1.50
CA HIS A 8 -21.05 7.26 -0.17
C HIS A 8 -20.70 6.12 0.77
N GLY A 9 -19.60 6.25 1.52
CA GLY A 9 -19.27 5.31 2.58
C GLY A 9 -17.82 5.33 2.99
N THR A 10 -17.40 4.26 3.65
CA THR A 10 -16.07 4.13 4.25
C THR A 10 -15.39 2.82 3.87
N ILE A 11 -14.06 2.88 3.75
CA ILE A 11 -13.20 1.72 3.49
C ILE A 11 -12.04 1.78 4.47
N VAL A 12 -11.75 0.68 5.17
CA VAL A 12 -10.59 0.57 6.05
C VAL A 12 -9.47 -0.10 5.27
N VAL A 13 -8.30 0.53 5.24
CA VAL A 13 -7.14 0.06 4.49
C VAL A 13 -5.89 0.05 5.35
N SER A 14 -4.97 -0.86 5.04
CA SER A 14 -3.66 -0.99 5.70
C SER A 14 -2.54 -0.87 4.66
N PRO A 15 -2.01 0.35 4.40
CA PRO A 15 -0.86 0.52 3.52
C PRO A 15 0.42 -0.02 4.17
N MET A 16 1.28 -0.57 3.31
CA MET A 16 2.64 -0.92 3.68
C MET A 16 3.48 0.32 3.98
N GLY A 17 4.55 0.15 4.74
CA GLY A 17 5.50 1.21 5.08
C GLY A 17 6.15 0.97 6.43
N ARG A 18 7.38 1.44 6.57
CA ARG A 18 8.24 1.29 7.76
C ARG A 18 7.97 2.38 8.78
N THR A 19 7.54 3.55 8.31
CA THR A 19 7.18 4.71 9.14
C THR A 19 5.74 5.15 8.88
N GLN A 20 5.18 5.95 9.79
CA GLN A 20 3.86 6.57 9.56
C GLN A 20 3.84 7.43 8.29
N ALA A 21 4.91 8.20 8.04
CA ALA A 21 5.03 9.06 6.88
C ALA A 21 5.13 8.27 5.58
N GLU A 22 5.90 7.17 5.56
CA GLU A 22 6.02 6.30 4.39
C GLU A 22 4.68 5.61 4.07
N LYS A 23 3.97 5.13 5.10
CA LYS A 23 2.61 4.57 4.93
C LYS A 23 1.67 5.58 4.27
N ARG A 24 1.70 6.83 4.73
CA ARG A 24 0.87 7.91 4.17
C ARG A 24 1.26 8.23 2.73
N TYR A 25 2.56 8.35 2.45
CA TYR A 25 3.09 8.58 1.11
C TYR A 25 2.66 7.49 0.12
N ILE A 26 2.79 6.22 0.49
CA ILE A 26 2.38 5.09 -0.35
C ILE A 26 0.87 5.13 -0.59
N LEU A 27 0.07 5.36 0.45
CA LEU A 27 -1.38 5.45 0.33
C LEU A 27 -1.81 6.58 -0.62
N ASP A 28 -1.31 7.79 -0.42
CA ASP A 28 -1.66 8.94 -1.26
C ASP A 28 -1.22 8.70 -2.72
N THR A 29 -0.02 8.14 -2.93
CA THR A 29 0.47 7.81 -4.27
C THR A 29 -0.39 6.74 -4.95
N VAL A 30 -0.81 5.71 -4.22
CA VAL A 30 -1.71 4.68 -4.77
C VAL A 30 -3.02 5.30 -5.21
N LEU A 31 -3.64 6.14 -4.36
CA LEU A 31 -4.93 6.77 -4.62
C LEU A 31 -4.89 7.64 -5.88
N GLU A 32 -3.81 8.40 -6.09
CA GLU A 32 -3.61 9.24 -7.28
C GLU A 32 -3.51 8.41 -8.58
N HIS A 33 -3.09 7.15 -8.48
CA HIS A 33 -2.96 6.23 -9.62
C HIS A 33 -4.17 5.31 -9.82
N LEU A 34 -5.26 5.48 -9.06
CA LEU A 34 -6.48 4.69 -9.25
C LEU A 34 -7.31 5.20 -10.44
N PRO A 35 -8.11 4.33 -11.09
CA PRO A 35 -9.01 4.77 -12.16
C PRO A 35 -10.07 5.74 -11.62
N VAL A 36 -10.54 6.68 -12.42
CA VAL A 36 -11.54 7.65 -11.96
C VAL A 36 -12.95 7.03 -11.91
N VAL A 37 -13.73 7.34 -10.87
CA VAL A 37 -15.19 7.11 -10.83
C VAL A 37 -15.87 8.42 -11.19
N SER A 38 -16.41 8.48 -12.39
CA SER A 38 -16.67 9.75 -13.09
C SER A 38 -18.11 10.23 -13.03
N GLY A 39 -18.29 11.55 -13.02
CA GLY A 39 -19.57 12.24 -13.18
C GLY A 39 -19.44 13.41 -14.15
N SER A 40 -20.55 13.86 -14.78
CA SER A 40 -20.48 14.94 -15.78
C SER A 40 -20.04 16.29 -15.19
N GLU A 41 -20.28 16.51 -13.90
CA GLU A 41 -19.86 17.73 -13.18
C GLU A 41 -18.63 17.52 -12.31
N ARG A 42 -18.55 16.39 -11.61
CA ARG A 42 -17.44 16.06 -10.72
C ARG A 42 -17.30 14.55 -10.57
N ASP A 43 -16.06 14.14 -10.38
CA ASP A 43 -15.71 12.78 -10.02
C ASP A 43 -15.91 12.52 -8.52
N MET A 44 -15.85 11.26 -8.14
CA MET A 44 -15.87 10.81 -6.75
C MET A 44 -14.62 11.31 -6.00
N ASN A 45 -14.82 11.87 -4.81
CA ASN A 45 -13.75 12.26 -3.90
C ASN A 45 -13.40 11.13 -2.94
N VAL A 46 -12.14 11.14 -2.48
CA VAL A 46 -11.64 10.26 -1.43
C VAL A 46 -10.98 11.12 -0.35
N TYR A 47 -11.44 10.99 0.88
CA TYR A 47 -10.82 11.62 2.04
C TYR A 47 -10.10 10.56 2.87
N VAL A 48 -8.90 10.87 3.34
CA VAL A 48 -8.05 9.91 4.05
C VAL A 48 -7.89 10.33 5.50
N ILE A 49 -8.38 9.50 6.42
CA ILE A 49 -8.35 9.72 7.86
C ILE A 49 -7.42 8.67 8.48
N GLN A 50 -6.38 9.11 9.18
CA GLN A 50 -5.54 8.21 9.97
C GLN A 50 -6.27 7.87 11.28
N LYS A 51 -6.35 6.58 11.65
CA LYS A 51 -6.92 6.18 12.95
C LYS A 51 -6.07 6.70 14.11
N GLU A 52 -6.70 7.01 15.23
CA GLU A 52 -5.98 7.35 16.45
C GLU A 52 -5.30 6.10 17.06
N GLY A 53 -4.19 6.30 17.77
CA GLY A 53 -3.45 5.21 18.42
C GLY A 53 -2.40 4.56 17.53
N THR A 54 -1.93 3.39 17.96
CA THR A 54 -0.90 2.60 17.25
C THR A 54 -1.23 1.11 17.40
N ASP A 55 -1.21 0.38 16.30
CA ASP A 55 -1.57 -1.05 16.23
C ASP A 55 -0.36 -1.96 15.91
N SER A 56 0.77 -1.35 15.53
CA SER A 56 2.00 -2.05 15.18
C SER A 56 3.19 -1.46 15.90
N SER A 57 4.13 -2.32 16.27
CA SER A 57 5.35 -1.91 16.97
C SER A 57 6.58 -2.70 16.54
N CYS A 58 7.73 -2.01 16.48
CA CYS A 58 9.04 -2.59 16.22
C CYS A 58 10.04 -2.17 17.32
N SER A 59 10.94 -3.06 17.72
CA SER A 59 12.03 -2.75 18.65
C SER A 59 13.17 -1.95 18.01
N CYS A 60 13.09 -1.73 16.70
CA CYS A 60 14.06 -1.02 15.88
C CYS A 60 13.40 0.16 15.18
N ASP A 61 14.23 1.10 14.73
CA ASP A 61 13.83 2.20 13.86
C ASP A 61 13.57 1.74 12.42
N GLU A 62 13.26 2.68 11.52
CA GLU A 62 12.98 2.45 10.09
C GLU A 62 14.14 1.81 9.31
N PHE A 63 15.34 1.82 9.89
CA PHE A 63 16.55 1.24 9.31
C PHE A 63 16.95 -0.08 9.99
N GLY A 64 16.11 -0.62 10.86
CA GLY A 64 16.37 -1.86 11.58
C GLY A 64 17.40 -1.70 12.70
N ARG A 65 17.65 -0.48 13.19
CA ARG A 65 18.61 -0.20 14.27
C ARG A 65 17.91 0.04 15.60
N VAL A 66 18.51 -0.49 16.66
CA VAL A 66 18.09 -0.21 18.04
C VAL A 66 18.70 1.12 18.49
N THR A 67 17.90 2.18 18.51
CA THR A 67 18.33 3.55 18.85
C THR A 67 17.77 4.02 20.18
N ASN A 68 18.36 5.08 20.76
CA ASN A 68 17.84 5.71 21.97
C ASN A 68 16.71 6.72 21.71
N ASN A 69 16.25 6.88 20.46
CA ASN A 69 15.24 7.88 20.10
C ASN A 69 13.81 7.33 20.20
N LEU A 70 13.65 6.01 20.26
CA LEU A 70 12.36 5.35 20.39
C LEU A 70 11.76 5.56 21.79
N ARG A 71 10.42 5.62 21.86
CA ARG A 71 9.70 5.89 23.11
C ARG A 71 9.27 4.60 23.79
N ASP A 72 9.44 4.54 25.11
CA ASP A 72 8.95 3.45 25.94
C ASP A 72 7.47 3.64 26.32
N SER A 73 6.95 2.77 27.19
CA SER A 73 5.55 2.83 27.67
C SER A 73 5.23 4.10 28.45
N SER A 74 6.23 4.77 29.02
CA SER A 74 6.07 6.02 29.78
C SER A 74 6.16 7.25 28.87
N GLY A 75 6.51 7.06 27.59
CA GLY A 75 6.73 8.13 26.62
C GLY A 75 8.18 8.64 26.58
N ASP A 76 9.08 8.06 27.39
CA ASP A 76 10.47 8.47 27.51
C ASP A 76 11.34 7.81 26.44
N ARG A 77 12.39 8.51 26.03
CA ARG A 77 13.38 8.01 25.07
C ARG A 77 14.25 6.93 25.70
N SER A 78 14.29 5.75 25.09
CA SER A 78 15.03 4.61 25.65
C SER A 78 15.57 3.67 24.58
N ARG A 79 16.87 3.34 24.67
CA ARG A 79 17.50 2.36 23.77
C ARG A 79 17.10 0.92 24.06
N LYS A 80 16.82 0.61 25.33
CA LYS A 80 16.55 -0.77 25.76
C LYS A 80 15.06 -1.11 25.75
N ARG A 81 14.20 -0.11 25.89
CA ARG A 81 12.74 -0.28 26.07
C ARG A 81 11.91 0.53 25.08
N GLY A 82 12.55 1.28 24.18
CA GLY A 82 11.86 2.07 23.18
C GLY A 82 11.29 1.20 22.06
N TRP A 83 10.12 1.58 21.57
CA TRP A 83 9.45 0.94 20.46
C TRP A 83 9.09 1.98 19.41
N LEU A 84 9.36 1.68 18.14
CA LEU A 84 8.75 2.39 17.03
C LEU A 84 7.31 1.92 16.98
N ARG A 85 6.37 2.84 17.20
CA ARG A 85 4.93 2.54 17.16
C ARG A 85 4.30 3.27 16.00
N VAL A 86 3.54 2.56 15.18
CA VAL A 86 2.85 3.11 14.01
C VAL A 86 1.38 2.68 14.01
N GLN A 87 0.56 3.46 13.32
CA GLN A 87 -0.81 3.11 12.99
C GLN A 87 -0.84 2.57 11.56
N SER A 88 -1.22 1.32 11.42
CA SER A 88 -1.27 0.64 10.14
C SER A 88 -2.57 0.91 9.41
N GLU A 89 -3.67 1.17 10.13
CA GLU A 89 -4.98 1.36 9.54
C GLU A 89 -5.36 2.82 9.26
N TYR A 90 -5.92 3.03 8.07
CA TYR A 90 -6.51 4.30 7.63
C TYR A 90 -7.97 4.07 7.22
N ILE A 91 -8.79 5.10 7.39
CA ILE A 91 -10.17 5.13 6.93
C ILE A 91 -10.25 6.04 5.71
N LEU A 92 -10.67 5.48 4.59
CA LEU A 92 -11.01 6.21 3.38
C LEU A 92 -12.51 6.51 3.41
N VAL A 93 -12.88 7.78 3.32
CA VAL A 93 -14.27 8.19 3.10
C VAL A 93 -14.43 8.47 1.62
N VAL A 94 -15.32 7.74 0.95
CA VAL A 94 -15.65 7.95 -0.46
C VAL A 94 -16.95 8.73 -0.57
N ASP A 95 -16.95 9.76 -1.42
CA ASP A 95 -18.10 10.64 -1.60
C ASP A 95 -18.21 11.16 -3.04
N GLY A 96 -19.28 10.79 -3.73
CA GLY A 96 -19.53 11.16 -5.11
C GLY A 96 -21.01 11.45 -5.34
N SER A 97 -21.31 12.64 -5.86
CA SER A 97 -22.64 13.00 -6.38
C SER A 97 -22.52 13.14 -7.90
N LEU A 98 -22.78 12.05 -8.61
CA LEU A 98 -22.40 11.88 -10.02
C LEU A 98 -23.61 12.15 -10.92
N ARG A 99 -23.56 13.26 -11.66
CA ARG A 99 -24.61 13.69 -12.59
C ARG A 99 -24.46 13.01 -13.95
N ASP A 100 -25.60 12.76 -14.60
CA ASP A 100 -25.78 12.15 -15.92
C ASP A 100 -25.15 10.75 -16.00
N ARG A 101 -25.36 9.98 -14.91
CA ARG A 101 -24.78 8.65 -14.73
C ARG A 101 -25.87 7.64 -14.39
N GLU A 102 -25.81 6.50 -15.06
CA GLU A 102 -26.59 5.32 -14.70
C GLU A 102 -25.92 4.57 -13.55
N PHE A 103 -26.74 3.95 -12.71
CA PHE A 103 -26.28 3.16 -11.57
C PHE A 103 -25.30 2.06 -11.98
N GLU A 104 -25.62 1.29 -13.03
CA GLU A 104 -24.77 0.20 -13.52
C GLU A 104 -23.38 0.67 -13.97
N GLN A 105 -23.32 1.87 -14.56
CA GLN A 105 -22.07 2.47 -15.01
C GLN A 105 -21.20 2.86 -13.80
N THR A 106 -21.81 3.53 -12.82
CA THR A 106 -21.16 3.93 -11.57
C THR A 106 -20.72 2.72 -10.74
N TYR A 107 -21.57 1.70 -10.64
CA TYR A 107 -21.26 0.45 -9.94
C TYR A 107 -20.04 -0.24 -10.56
N LYS A 108 -19.98 -0.35 -11.89
CA LYS A 108 -18.83 -0.95 -12.60
C LYS A 108 -17.54 -0.13 -12.43
N GLU A 109 -17.62 1.19 -12.48
CA GLU A 109 -16.45 2.07 -12.26
C GLU A 109 -15.94 1.96 -10.83
N PHE A 110 -16.85 2.01 -9.85
CA PHE A 110 -16.50 1.84 -8.45
C PHE A 110 -15.89 0.45 -8.17
N GLN A 111 -16.46 -0.62 -8.74
CA GLN A 111 -15.90 -1.96 -8.59
C GLN A 111 -14.49 -2.09 -9.19
N LYS A 112 -14.23 -1.44 -10.34
CA LYS A 112 -12.87 -1.37 -10.89
C LYS A 112 -11.92 -0.58 -9.99
N TRP A 113 -12.39 0.52 -9.42
CA TRP A 113 -11.62 1.35 -8.51
C TRP A 113 -11.20 0.58 -7.25
N ILE A 114 -12.16 -0.04 -6.55
CA ILE A 114 -11.88 -0.79 -5.32
C ILE A 114 -11.06 -2.06 -5.58
N CYS A 115 -11.30 -2.78 -6.68
CA CYS A 115 -10.45 -3.92 -7.07
C CYS A 115 -9.00 -3.50 -7.37
N ARG A 116 -8.79 -2.31 -7.95
CA ARG A 116 -7.44 -1.76 -8.20
C ARG A 116 -6.76 -1.34 -6.90
N LEU A 117 -7.51 -0.73 -5.98
CA LEU A 117 -7.04 -0.38 -4.64
C LEU A 117 -6.63 -1.65 -3.88
N ALA A 118 -7.50 -2.65 -3.82
CA ALA A 118 -7.33 -3.89 -3.06
C ALA A 118 -6.11 -4.71 -3.49
N LYS A 119 -5.74 -4.65 -4.77
CA LYS A 119 -4.49 -5.27 -5.26
C LYS A 119 -3.22 -4.61 -4.74
N ARG A 120 -3.26 -3.29 -4.52
CA ARG A 120 -2.09 -2.47 -4.16
C ARG A 120 -1.96 -2.27 -2.65
N ILE A 121 -3.08 -2.20 -1.94
CA ILE A 121 -3.16 -1.94 -0.51
C ILE A 121 -4.11 -2.95 0.12
N SER A 122 -3.75 -3.47 1.29
CA SER A 122 -4.63 -4.37 2.06
C SER A 122 -5.92 -3.66 2.43
N VAL A 123 -7.06 -4.28 2.11
CA VAL A 123 -8.40 -3.78 2.43
C VAL A 123 -8.95 -4.64 3.55
N GLU A 124 -9.16 -4.03 4.71
CA GLU A 124 -9.64 -4.73 5.91
C GLU A 124 -11.17 -4.76 5.95
N ASP A 125 -11.82 -3.63 5.63
CA ASP A 125 -13.28 -3.52 5.66
C ASP A 125 -13.80 -2.56 4.59
N VAL A 126 -15.03 -2.81 4.13
CA VAL A 126 -15.71 -2.00 3.11
C VAL A 126 -17.16 -1.82 3.52
N PHE A 127 -17.59 -0.58 3.58
CA PHE A 127 -18.99 -0.22 3.75
C PHE A 127 -19.33 0.97 2.87
N VAL A 128 -19.74 0.70 1.62
CA VAL A 128 -20.06 1.75 0.64
C VAL A 128 -21.45 1.52 0.06
N GLU A 129 -22.28 2.54 0.11
CA GLU A 129 -23.59 2.58 -0.55
C GLU A 129 -23.45 3.25 -1.91
N ILE A 130 -23.99 2.60 -2.94
CA ILE A 130 -24.25 3.21 -4.25
C ILE A 130 -25.76 3.26 -4.42
N LYS A 131 -26.31 4.42 -4.81
CA LYS A 131 -27.75 4.58 -5.03
C LYS A 131 -28.09 5.56 -6.13
N ASP A 132 -29.17 5.30 -6.84
CA ASP A 132 -29.85 6.26 -7.72
C ASP A 132 -31.27 6.54 -7.18
N TYR A 133 -32.20 6.98 -8.03
CA TYR A 133 -33.60 7.23 -7.64
C TYR A 133 -34.46 5.97 -7.50
N GLU A 134 -34.05 4.83 -8.08
CA GLU A 134 -34.86 3.61 -8.18
C GLU A 134 -34.26 2.44 -7.40
N GLN A 135 -32.94 2.40 -7.24
CA GLN A 135 -32.19 1.28 -6.67
C GLN A 135 -31.02 1.74 -5.80
N SER A 136 -30.65 0.87 -4.86
CA SER A 136 -29.52 1.06 -3.95
C SER A 136 -28.87 -0.28 -3.64
N THR A 137 -27.54 -0.30 -3.58
CA THR A 137 -26.76 -1.47 -3.19
C THR A 137 -25.68 -1.06 -2.21
N ILE A 138 -25.50 -1.89 -1.17
CA ILE A 138 -24.39 -1.76 -0.22
C ILE A 138 -23.31 -2.77 -0.59
N ILE A 139 -22.11 -2.27 -0.81
CA ILE A 139 -20.91 -3.05 -1.07
C ILE A 139 -20.22 -3.32 0.27
N ARG A 140 -19.90 -4.59 0.50
CA ARG A 140 -19.20 -5.08 1.70
C ARG A 140 -18.08 -6.04 1.33
N ASN A 141 -17.06 -6.13 2.18
CA ASN A 141 -15.97 -7.10 2.04
C ASN A 141 -16.41 -8.51 2.51
N ASN A 142 -17.45 -9.06 1.89
CA ASN A 142 -17.97 -10.38 2.27
C ASN A 142 -16.98 -11.48 1.90
N ASN A 143 -16.70 -12.40 2.83
CA ASN A 143 -15.71 -13.48 2.67
C ASN A 143 -14.32 -12.98 2.26
N ASP A 144 -13.97 -11.76 2.69
CA ASP A 144 -12.69 -11.11 2.41
C ASP A 144 -12.35 -11.07 0.91
N CYS A 145 -13.35 -10.81 0.06
CA CYS A 145 -13.17 -10.82 -1.38
C CYS A 145 -12.18 -9.76 -1.87
N TYR A 146 -12.04 -8.63 -1.17
CA TYR A 146 -11.09 -7.58 -1.49
C TYR A 146 -9.73 -7.81 -0.83
N GLY A 147 -9.66 -8.22 0.44
CA GLY A 147 -8.38 -8.48 1.10
C GLY A 147 -7.58 -9.60 0.41
N ASN A 148 -8.25 -10.65 -0.06
CA ASN A 148 -7.63 -11.72 -0.85
C ASN A 148 -7.07 -11.28 -2.22
N MET A 149 -7.36 -10.05 -2.67
CA MET A 149 -6.77 -9.51 -3.91
C MET A 149 -5.38 -8.92 -3.70
N HIS A 150 -4.97 -8.68 -2.46
CA HIS A 150 -3.72 -7.98 -2.14
C HIS A 150 -2.49 -8.76 -2.62
N GLU A 151 -1.64 -8.08 -3.39
CA GLU A 151 -0.36 -8.63 -3.84
C GLU A 151 0.69 -8.43 -2.75
N ASN A 152 1.05 -9.52 -2.06
CA ASN A 152 2.06 -9.46 -1.00
C ASN A 152 3.43 -9.04 -1.56
N PRO A 153 4.24 -8.31 -0.78
CA PRO A 153 5.57 -7.92 -1.22
C PRO A 153 6.49 -9.14 -1.33
N SER A 154 7.50 -9.04 -2.20
CA SER A 154 8.44 -10.09 -2.56
C SER A 154 9.18 -10.69 -1.35
N TRP A 155 9.43 -9.86 -0.33
CA TRP A 155 10.09 -10.27 0.91
C TRP A 155 9.17 -10.92 1.95
N TYR A 156 7.85 -10.94 1.73
CA TYR A 156 6.91 -11.64 2.61
C TYR A 156 6.98 -13.14 2.31
N ARG A 157 7.47 -13.91 3.29
CA ARG A 157 7.56 -15.38 3.18
C ARG A 157 6.23 -16.00 3.58
N THR A 158 5.48 -16.54 2.62
CA THR A 158 4.37 -17.45 2.88
C THR A 158 4.74 -18.86 2.44
N GLU A 159 4.43 -19.87 3.28
CA GLU A 159 4.56 -21.29 2.92
C GLU A 159 3.70 -21.67 1.72
N ASN A 160 2.62 -20.90 1.48
CA ASN A 160 1.81 -20.95 0.28
C ASN A 160 2.26 -19.83 -0.67
N HIS A 161 3.06 -20.18 -1.67
CA HIS A 161 3.50 -19.30 -2.75
C HIS A 161 2.33 -18.89 -3.67
N ASN A 162 1.38 -18.12 -3.12
CA ASN A 162 0.39 -17.39 -3.91
C ASN A 162 0.88 -15.99 -4.26
N ASN A 163 2.17 -15.70 -4.13
CA ASN A 163 2.77 -14.66 -4.93
C ASN A 163 2.64 -15.14 -6.38
N TRP A 164 1.88 -14.38 -7.16
CA TRP A 164 1.80 -14.51 -8.61
C TRP A 164 3.18 -14.93 -9.15
N LYS A 165 3.25 -16.17 -9.65
CA LYS A 165 4.51 -16.76 -10.07
C LYS A 165 5.15 -15.83 -11.08
N LEU A 166 6.44 -15.58 -10.88
CA LEU A 166 7.33 -14.86 -11.78
C LEU A 166 6.88 -15.08 -13.23
N ASN A 167 6.65 -13.99 -13.97
CA ASN A 167 6.34 -14.08 -15.39
C ASN A 167 7.26 -15.14 -16.06
N LYS A 168 6.69 -16.17 -16.70
CA LYS A 168 7.40 -17.27 -17.39
C LYS A 168 8.59 -16.81 -18.25
N LYS A 169 8.56 -15.54 -18.69
CA LYS A 169 9.64 -14.89 -19.42
C LYS A 169 10.95 -14.76 -18.61
N LEU A 170 10.90 -14.55 -17.29
CA LEU A 170 12.07 -14.41 -16.41
C LEU A 170 12.60 -15.75 -15.89
N GLU A 171 11.73 -16.75 -15.67
CA GLU A 171 12.12 -18.14 -15.35
C GLU A 171 13.12 -18.70 -16.38
N LYS A 172 12.96 -18.31 -17.66
CA LYS A 172 13.86 -18.69 -18.75
C LYS A 172 15.30 -18.19 -18.57
N TYR A 173 15.50 -17.04 -17.92
CA TYR A 173 16.81 -16.40 -17.78
C TYR A 173 17.48 -16.69 -16.44
N HIS A 174 16.71 -17.04 -15.40
CA HIS A 174 17.22 -17.31 -14.06
C HIS A 174 16.57 -18.56 -13.42
N PRO A 175 16.83 -19.77 -13.96
CA PRO A 175 16.16 -21.00 -13.52
C PRO A 175 16.54 -21.46 -12.10
N GLU A 176 17.62 -20.91 -11.53
CA GLU A 176 18.17 -21.35 -10.24
C GLU A 176 17.83 -20.43 -9.06
N ILE A 177 17.13 -19.32 -9.29
CA ILE A 177 16.82 -18.35 -8.24
C ILE A 177 15.31 -18.20 -8.09
N GLU A 178 14.81 -18.55 -6.91
CA GLU A 178 13.43 -18.36 -6.51
C GLU A 178 13.20 -16.87 -6.17
N PHE A 179 12.96 -16.05 -7.19
CA PHE A 179 12.54 -14.66 -7.00
C PHE A 179 11.02 -14.57 -6.94
N ASN A 180 10.50 -14.05 -5.83
CA ASN A 180 9.12 -13.58 -5.79
C ASN A 180 9.02 -12.30 -6.60
N GLU A 181 8.00 -12.18 -7.45
CA GLU A 181 7.80 -10.99 -8.27
C GLU A 181 7.37 -9.82 -7.38
N PRO A 182 8.08 -8.67 -7.44
CA PRO A 182 7.79 -7.56 -6.55
C PRO A 182 6.41 -6.98 -6.84
N ASN A 183 5.68 -6.63 -5.78
CA ASN A 183 4.41 -5.94 -5.94
C ASN A 183 4.63 -4.49 -6.39
N TRP A 184 3.57 -3.87 -6.90
CA TRP A 184 3.64 -2.51 -7.45
C TRP A 184 4.11 -1.44 -6.45
N CYS A 185 3.82 -1.61 -5.16
CA CYS A 185 4.17 -0.63 -4.14
C CYS A 185 5.65 -0.71 -3.72
N GLU A 186 6.34 -1.82 -3.99
CA GLU A 186 7.78 -1.93 -3.71
C GLU A 186 8.61 -0.89 -4.47
N TYR A 187 8.15 -0.47 -5.66
CA TYR A 187 8.79 0.60 -6.44
C TYR A 187 8.72 1.98 -5.79
N LEU A 188 7.78 2.18 -4.85
CA LEU A 188 7.66 3.43 -4.09
C LEU A 188 8.58 3.45 -2.86
N MET A 189 9.22 2.33 -2.55
CA MET A 189 10.11 2.16 -1.40
C MET A 189 11.57 2.26 -1.85
N TRP A 190 12.47 2.64 -0.94
CA TRP A 190 13.90 2.62 -1.25
C TRP A 190 14.42 1.18 -1.39
N GLU A 191 15.35 0.98 -2.31
CA GLU A 191 16.12 -0.25 -2.39
C GLU A 191 16.93 -0.43 -1.10
N ARG A 192 16.80 -1.61 -0.49
CA ARG A 192 17.52 -1.97 0.71
C ARG A 192 18.89 -2.57 0.41
N MET A 193 19.78 -2.45 1.40
CA MET A 193 20.94 -3.35 1.51
C MET A 193 20.46 -4.79 1.74
N ASP A 194 21.27 -5.78 1.36
CA ASP A 194 20.86 -7.19 1.50
C ASP A 194 20.81 -7.64 2.98
N ASN A 195 21.65 -7.04 3.81
CA ASN A 195 21.87 -7.42 5.21
C ASN A 195 21.11 -6.57 6.24
N CYS A 196 20.44 -5.48 5.82
CA CYS A 196 19.69 -4.60 6.71
C CYS A 196 18.62 -3.77 5.96
N ASP A 197 17.80 -3.01 6.70
CA ASP A 197 16.75 -2.16 6.11
C ASP A 197 17.27 -0.78 5.62
N TYR A 198 18.58 -0.56 5.69
CA TYR A 198 19.19 0.71 5.28
C TYR A 198 19.09 0.90 3.76
N PRO A 199 18.85 2.14 3.27
CA PRO A 199 18.85 2.42 1.85
C PRO A 199 20.21 2.13 1.22
N ARG A 200 20.22 1.39 0.12
CA ARG A 200 21.42 0.93 -0.60
C ARG A 200 22.39 2.06 -0.95
N LEU A 201 21.88 3.16 -1.53
CA LEU A 201 22.68 4.33 -1.89
C LEU A 201 23.22 5.09 -0.67
N LEU A 202 22.48 5.13 0.44
CA LEU A 202 22.99 5.70 1.68
C LEU A 202 24.06 4.79 2.30
N GLY A 203 23.91 3.48 2.16
CA GLY A 203 24.93 2.50 2.54
C GLY A 203 26.25 2.77 1.82
N TYR A 204 26.20 2.91 0.50
CA TYR A 204 27.38 3.24 -0.33
C TYR A 204 28.05 4.56 0.10
N LYS A 205 27.25 5.54 0.52
CA LYS A 205 27.77 6.84 0.94
C LYS A 205 28.46 6.82 2.31
N TYR A 206 27.94 6.04 3.27
CA TYR A 206 28.29 6.19 4.69
C TYR A 206 28.90 4.95 5.33
N PHE A 207 28.79 3.77 4.72
CA PHE A 207 29.35 2.52 5.23
C PHE A 207 30.44 2.01 4.30
N TYR A 208 31.37 1.25 4.87
CA TYR A 208 32.35 0.49 4.11
C TYR A 208 31.83 -0.95 4.01
N ASP A 209 31.09 -1.25 2.94
CA ASP A 209 30.49 -2.56 2.66
C ASP A 209 30.79 -2.94 1.21
N GLU A 210 31.90 -3.65 0.99
CA GLU A 210 32.40 -3.99 -0.35
C GLU A 210 31.35 -4.67 -1.25
N LEU A 211 30.44 -5.46 -0.66
CA LEU A 211 29.40 -6.14 -1.41
C LEU A 211 28.31 -5.18 -1.87
N ASN A 212 27.86 -4.29 -0.97
CA ASN A 212 26.91 -3.24 -1.32
C ASN A 212 27.52 -2.26 -2.34
N ASP A 213 28.76 -1.87 -2.13
CA ASP A 213 29.45 -0.87 -2.92
C ASP A 213 29.63 -1.35 -4.36
N LYS A 214 30.07 -2.59 -4.53
CA LYS A 214 30.16 -3.23 -5.85
C LYS A 214 28.80 -3.26 -6.57
N LYS A 215 27.70 -3.56 -5.87
CA LYS A 215 26.35 -3.58 -6.48
C LYS A 215 25.91 -2.20 -6.94
N VAL A 216 26.20 -1.16 -6.16
CA VAL A 216 25.88 0.23 -6.52
C VAL A 216 26.73 0.69 -7.70
N GLU A 217 28.02 0.39 -7.70
CA GLU A 217 28.91 0.71 -8.82
C GLU A 217 28.50 -0.01 -10.11
N GLU A 218 28.13 -1.29 -10.04
CA GLU A 218 27.57 -2.01 -11.19
C GLU A 218 26.27 -1.37 -11.72
N TRP A 219 25.43 -0.82 -10.85
CA TRP A 219 24.20 -0.13 -11.26
C TRP A 219 24.51 1.19 -11.96
N ILE A 220 25.40 2.01 -11.38
CA ILE A 220 25.83 3.28 -11.97
C ILE A 220 26.49 3.03 -13.33
N ASN A 221 27.39 2.06 -13.42
CA ASN A 221 28.13 1.73 -14.65
C ASN A 221 27.27 1.06 -15.74
N LYS A 222 26.12 0.47 -15.40
CA LYS A 222 25.15 -0.05 -16.38
C LYS A 222 24.23 1.04 -16.95
N GLY A 223 24.24 2.23 -16.37
CA GLY A 223 23.45 3.38 -16.82
C GLY A 223 24.10 4.21 -17.93
N GLU A 224 25.34 3.87 -18.35
CA GLU A 224 26.07 4.41 -19.50
C GLU A 224 26.00 3.45 -20.70
#